data_AF-A0A6S6WPG3-F1
#
_entry.id   AF-A0A6S6WPG3-F1
#
_cell.length_a   1.000
_cell.length_b   1.000
_cell.length_c   1.000
_cell.angle_alpha   90.00
_cell.angle_beta   90.00
_cell.angle_gamma   90.00
#
_symmetry.space_group_name_H-M   'P 1'
#
loop_
_entity.id
_entity.type
_entity.pdbx_description
1 polymer ?
#
loop_
_entity_poly.entity_id
_entity_poly.type
_entity_poly.pdbx_seq_one_letter_code
_entity_poly.pdbx_strand_id
1 'polypeptide(L)'
;MRSLYSTIASIALALFAVSFSAPAAAQQAGQQTVIIEGDIFESNIPALQPYQEDFPLSFIASVKENLDTAQQDWAPFGGKAYFDATYEISMQIFGPEQQLLYSQTLSSEGPEGEFFSDNIAFFGFDSGEEQELMMMEGAFWGLMTGGEFGFFTSEIGLGYTPFLSGPEGPQGEMVPLLIPELGSLFADTSGYPVLTTGPTFVPFDYRSSSDVGGPQIRVEEEREDIASGVALLITYGDLDSDGDGVPDLVDSCPASILDGNVVLSALDSGVSNYVGEDGCSLMDRFAACEAEAEEQPSSPWGWFQPVFSGPSQCERDVIYDAQNEQLIDYTEGRMLRNILSNND
;
A
#
# COMPACT_ATOMS: atom_id res chain seq x y z
N MET A 1 42.96 19.59 11.10
CA MET A 1 42.15 20.76 10.71
C MET A 1 42.26 20.98 9.20
N ARG A 2 41.49 20.22 8.42
CA ARG A 2 41.27 20.51 6.99
C ARG A 2 39.78 20.78 6.83
N SER A 3 39.51 21.91 6.21
CA SER A 3 38.20 22.53 6.01
C SER A 3 37.33 21.69 5.10
N LEU A 4 36.19 21.21 5.61
CA LEU A 4 35.09 20.65 4.83
C LEU A 4 33.96 21.70 4.84
N TYR A 5 33.90 22.51 3.79
CA TYR A 5 32.67 23.17 3.37
C TYR A 5 32.19 22.38 2.16
N SER A 6 31.21 21.50 2.38
CA SER A 6 30.50 20.82 1.29
C SER A 6 29.19 21.56 1.06
N THR A 7 29.09 22.13 -0.13
CA THR A 7 27.91 22.75 -0.74
C THR A 7 26.76 21.75 -0.83
N ILE A 8 25.64 22.06 -0.20
CA ILE A 8 24.36 21.39 -0.41
C ILE A 8 23.85 21.85 -1.79
N ALA A 9 23.97 20.97 -2.78
CA ALA A 9 23.34 21.14 -4.09
C ALA A 9 22.00 20.40 -4.06
N SER A 10 20.89 21.15 -3.98
CA SER A 10 19.55 20.63 -4.22
C SER A 10 19.46 20.17 -5.68
N ILE A 11 19.52 18.86 -5.91
CA ILE A 11 19.26 18.25 -7.22
C ILE A 11 17.78 17.90 -7.26
N ALA A 12 17.05 18.57 -8.14
CA ALA A 12 15.67 18.23 -8.47
C ALA A 12 15.64 16.85 -9.13
N LEU A 13 14.96 15.93 -8.47
CA LEU A 13 14.71 14.55 -8.87
C LEU A 13 13.85 14.54 -10.15
N ALA A 14 14.34 13.92 -11.22
CA ALA A 14 13.51 13.59 -12.38
C ALA A 14 13.18 12.09 -12.30
N LEU A 15 12.06 11.78 -11.66
CA LEU A 15 11.46 10.44 -11.67
C LEU A 15 11.03 10.11 -13.10
N PHE A 16 11.73 9.18 -13.74
CA PHE A 16 11.20 8.48 -14.92
C PHE A 16 10.28 7.36 -14.42
N ALA A 17 9.00 7.69 -14.25
CA ALA A 17 7.96 6.67 -14.10
C ALA A 17 7.83 5.92 -15.44
N VAL A 18 8.27 4.68 -15.49
CA VAL A 18 7.92 3.75 -16.56
C VAL A 18 6.56 3.19 -16.20
N SER A 19 5.50 3.82 -16.68
CA SER A 19 4.12 3.35 -16.50
C SER A 19 3.87 2.16 -17.41
N PHE A 20 4.01 0.95 -16.85
CA PHE A 20 3.41 -0.24 -17.42
C PHE A 20 1.92 -0.21 -17.06
N SER A 21 1.07 0.12 -18.02
CA SER A 21 -0.38 -0.05 -17.91
C SER A 21 -0.70 -1.55 -18.00
N ALA A 22 -0.56 -2.26 -16.88
CA ALA A 22 -1.20 -3.55 -16.67
C ALA A 22 -2.72 -3.32 -16.59
N PRO A 23 -3.56 -4.29 -17.01
CA PRO A 23 -4.99 -4.23 -16.73
C PRO A 23 -5.17 -4.12 -15.21
N ALA A 24 -5.91 -3.10 -14.76
CA ALA A 24 -6.30 -2.94 -13.37
C ALA A 24 -7.04 -4.21 -12.94
N ALA A 25 -6.36 -5.07 -12.17
CA ALA A 25 -7.03 -6.13 -11.46
C ALA A 25 -7.85 -5.41 -10.40
N ALA A 26 -9.17 -5.57 -10.44
CA ALA A 26 -10.07 -5.04 -9.41
C ALA A 26 -9.51 -5.41 -8.04
N GLN A 27 -9.11 -4.41 -7.27
CA GLN A 27 -8.55 -4.60 -5.95
C GLN A 27 -9.67 -5.15 -5.07
N GLN A 28 -9.44 -6.29 -4.42
CA GLN A 28 -10.46 -6.88 -3.57
C GLN A 28 -10.59 -6.03 -2.29
N ALA A 29 -11.80 -5.57 -1.99
CA ALA A 29 -12.12 -4.97 -0.69
C ALA A 29 -11.52 -5.83 0.43
N GLY A 30 -10.81 -5.19 1.36
CA GLY A 30 -10.08 -5.88 2.42
C GLY A 30 -8.61 -6.19 2.09
N GLN A 31 -8.04 -5.74 0.97
CA GLN A 31 -6.60 -5.84 0.70
C GLN A 31 -5.89 -4.49 0.79
N GLN A 32 -4.70 -4.46 1.36
CA GLN A 32 -3.84 -3.27 1.35
C GLN A 32 -2.40 -3.61 0.93
N THR A 33 -1.68 -2.64 0.41
CA THR A 33 -0.23 -2.74 0.23
C THR A 33 0.45 -1.77 1.18
N VAL A 34 1.43 -2.21 1.96
CA VAL A 34 2.35 -1.34 2.71
C VAL A 34 3.61 -1.16 1.88
N ILE A 35 4.02 0.08 1.65
CA ILE A 35 5.29 0.43 0.99
C ILE A 35 6.22 1.06 2.02
N ILE A 36 7.45 0.55 2.07
CA ILE A 36 8.48 0.96 3.02
C ILE A 36 9.71 1.35 2.22
N GLU A 37 10.17 2.58 2.39
CA GLU A 37 11.42 3.06 1.78
C GLU A 37 12.41 3.41 2.88
N GLY A 38 13.70 3.19 2.63
CA GLY A 38 14.71 3.51 3.61
C GLY A 38 16.13 3.18 3.17
N ASP A 39 17.01 3.03 4.16
CA ASP A 39 18.43 2.79 3.98
C ASP A 39 18.86 1.50 4.69
N ILE A 40 19.58 0.63 3.99
CA ILE A 40 20.27 -0.55 4.54
C ILE A 40 21.69 -0.13 4.93
N PHE A 41 22.16 -0.58 6.10
CA PHE A 41 23.51 -0.33 6.60
C PHE A 41 24.36 -1.60 6.66
N GLU A 42 23.74 -2.78 6.73
CA GLU A 42 24.41 -4.06 6.80
C GLU A 42 23.65 -5.09 5.97
N SER A 43 24.38 -5.97 5.28
CA SER A 43 23.78 -7.12 4.62
C SER A 43 24.77 -8.25 4.42
N ASN A 44 24.29 -9.49 4.56
CA ASN A 44 25.01 -10.71 4.20
C ASN A 44 24.58 -11.28 2.82
N ILE A 45 23.66 -10.60 2.13
CA ILE A 45 23.15 -10.98 0.81
C ILE A 45 24.35 -11.05 -0.15
N PRO A 46 24.60 -12.20 -0.81
CA PRO A 46 25.80 -12.37 -1.64
C PRO A 46 25.88 -11.35 -2.79
N ALA A 47 24.75 -10.94 -3.37
CA ALA A 47 24.69 -9.94 -4.42
C ALA A 47 25.16 -8.55 -3.97
N LEU A 48 25.10 -8.24 -2.67
CA LEU A 48 25.46 -6.94 -2.10
C LEU A 48 26.88 -6.88 -1.55
N GLN A 49 27.59 -8.01 -1.46
CA GLN A 49 28.98 -8.06 -0.95
C GLN A 49 29.95 -7.08 -1.64
N PRO A 50 29.88 -6.85 -2.97
CA PRO A 50 30.74 -5.87 -3.63
C PRO A 50 30.52 -4.42 -3.17
N TYR A 51 29.40 -4.12 -2.51
CA TYR A 51 28.94 -2.78 -2.14
C TYR A 51 29.06 -2.50 -0.63
N GLN A 52 29.76 -3.35 0.13
CA GLN A 52 29.92 -3.16 1.58
C GLN A 52 30.60 -1.84 1.95
N GLU A 53 31.44 -1.29 1.07
CA GLU A 53 32.09 0.02 1.29
C GLU A 53 31.18 1.20 0.89
N ASP A 54 30.06 0.93 0.22
CA ASP A 54 29.15 1.93 -0.36
C ASP A 54 27.88 2.18 0.48
N PHE A 55 27.73 1.52 1.64
CA PHE A 55 26.59 1.75 2.53
C PHE A 55 26.50 3.23 3.02
N PRO A 56 25.28 3.77 3.22
CA PRO A 56 23.99 3.08 3.09
C PRO A 56 23.54 2.84 1.64
N LEU A 57 22.81 1.75 1.43
CA LEU A 57 22.11 1.43 0.18
C LEU A 57 20.63 1.72 0.36
N SER A 58 19.98 2.37 -0.61
CA SER A 58 18.54 2.63 -0.51
C SER A 58 17.74 1.37 -0.82
N PHE A 59 16.60 1.18 -0.15
CA PHE A 59 15.68 0.08 -0.43
C PHE A 59 14.24 0.55 -0.62
N ILE A 60 13.47 -0.27 -1.32
CA ILE A 60 12.01 -0.21 -1.39
C ILE A 60 11.51 -1.62 -1.10
N ALA A 61 10.68 -1.76 -0.07
CA ALA A 61 10.00 -2.99 0.28
C ALA A 61 8.49 -2.78 0.16
N SER A 62 7.76 -3.83 -0.23
CA SER A 62 6.31 -3.82 -0.23
C SER A 62 5.74 -5.09 0.37
N VAL A 63 4.69 -4.94 1.17
CA VAL A 63 3.94 -6.05 1.75
C VAL A 63 2.49 -5.94 1.31
N LYS A 64 1.94 -7.00 0.71
CA LYS A 64 0.50 -7.07 0.45
C LYS A 64 -0.20 -7.89 1.52
N GLU A 65 -1.27 -7.33 2.07
CA GLU A 65 -1.97 -7.83 3.23
C GLU A 65 -3.48 -7.96 3.02
N ASN A 66 -4.08 -8.98 3.63
CA ASN A 66 -5.51 -9.19 3.74
C ASN A 66 -6.01 -8.77 5.14
N LEU A 67 -6.72 -7.65 5.18
CA LEU A 67 -7.26 -7.01 6.36
C LEU A 67 -8.47 -7.73 6.98
N ASP A 68 -9.16 -8.58 6.22
CA ASP A 68 -10.33 -9.33 6.69
C ASP A 68 -9.96 -10.53 7.58
N THR A 69 -8.66 -10.73 7.77
CA THR A 69 -8.11 -11.82 8.57
C THR A 69 -8.48 -11.68 10.05
N ALA A 70 -9.00 -12.77 10.63
CA ALA A 70 -9.31 -12.80 12.05
C ALA A 70 -8.04 -12.79 12.91
N GLN A 71 -8.02 -11.89 13.90
CA GLN A 71 -7.00 -11.86 14.93
C GLN A 71 -6.96 -13.21 15.67
N GLN A 72 -5.77 -13.71 15.95
CA GLN A 72 -5.58 -14.87 16.81
C GLN A 72 -5.39 -14.50 18.28
N ASP A 73 -5.77 -15.42 19.16
CA ASP A 73 -5.64 -15.27 20.62
C ASP A 73 -4.18 -15.40 21.12
N TRP A 74 -3.25 -15.79 20.23
CA TRP A 74 -1.85 -16.02 20.57
C TRP A 74 -0.92 -15.20 19.68
N ALA A 75 -0.08 -14.39 20.31
CA ALA A 75 1.07 -13.74 19.70
C ALA A 75 2.32 -14.07 20.55
N PRO A 76 3.42 -14.55 19.94
CA PRO A 76 4.59 -15.05 20.67
C PRO A 76 5.28 -14.01 21.57
N PHE A 77 5.02 -12.73 21.35
CA PHE A 77 5.71 -11.61 22.01
C PHE A 77 4.75 -10.55 22.57
N GLY A 78 3.52 -10.96 22.89
CA GLY A 78 2.45 -9.99 23.16
C GLY A 78 1.98 -9.31 21.87
N GLY A 79 0.95 -8.46 21.98
CA GLY A 79 0.34 -7.79 20.83
C GLY A 79 -0.70 -8.63 20.09
N LYS A 80 -0.75 -8.51 18.77
CA LYS A 80 -1.75 -9.16 17.90
C LYS A 80 -1.09 -9.95 16.78
N ALA A 81 -1.71 -11.08 16.41
CA ALA A 81 -1.27 -11.97 15.34
C ALA A 81 -2.41 -12.22 14.36
N TYR A 82 -2.09 -12.28 13.07
CA TYR A 82 -3.04 -12.51 11.98
C TYR A 82 -2.44 -13.53 11.00
N PHE A 83 -3.08 -14.70 10.88
CA PHE A 83 -2.63 -15.79 9.99
C PHE A 83 -3.33 -15.67 8.65
N ASP A 84 -2.61 -15.95 7.57
CA ASP A 84 -3.04 -15.72 6.17
C ASP A 84 -3.24 -14.23 5.83
N ALA A 85 -2.72 -13.34 6.67
CA ALA A 85 -2.77 -11.90 6.42
C ALA A 85 -1.79 -11.48 5.33
N THR A 86 -0.56 -11.96 5.35
CA THR A 86 0.46 -11.60 4.35
C THR A 86 0.34 -12.51 3.12
N TYR A 87 0.32 -12.00 1.90
CA TYR A 87 0.30 -12.87 0.71
C TYR A 87 1.33 -12.50 -0.37
N GLU A 88 1.97 -11.35 -0.25
CA GLU A 88 3.13 -11.00 -1.08
C GLU A 88 4.12 -10.15 -0.29
N ILE A 89 5.41 -10.47 -0.42
CA ILE A 89 6.52 -9.66 0.07
C ILE A 89 7.43 -9.38 -1.12
N SER A 90 7.76 -8.11 -1.34
CA SER A 90 8.77 -7.69 -2.32
C SER A 90 9.84 -6.84 -1.66
N MET A 91 11.08 -7.01 -2.10
CA MET A 91 12.23 -6.23 -1.66
C MET A 91 13.09 -5.86 -2.86
N GLN A 92 13.47 -4.59 -2.95
CA GLN A 92 14.39 -4.04 -3.94
C GLN A 92 15.46 -3.21 -3.24
N ILE A 93 16.71 -3.41 -3.59
CA ILE A 93 17.85 -2.67 -3.03
C ILE A 93 18.62 -2.03 -4.18
N PHE A 94 18.96 -0.75 -4.00
CA PHE A 94 19.57 0.11 -5.00
C PHE A 94 20.92 0.62 -4.52
N GLY A 95 21.84 0.79 -5.47
CA GLY A 95 23.16 1.34 -5.23
C GLY A 95 23.18 2.87 -5.16
N PRO A 96 24.37 3.47 -4.90
CA PRO A 96 24.53 4.92 -4.83
C PRO A 96 24.15 5.68 -6.11
N GLU A 97 24.23 5.03 -7.29
CA GLU A 97 23.83 5.60 -8.58
C GLU A 97 22.38 5.21 -8.96
N GLN A 98 21.58 4.74 -7.99
CA GLN A 98 20.19 4.30 -8.17
C GLN A 98 20.03 3.09 -9.11
N GLN A 99 21.10 2.32 -9.31
CA GLN A 99 21.03 1.06 -10.03
C GLN A 99 20.42 -0.04 -9.14
N LEU A 100 19.52 -0.85 -9.68
CA LEU A 100 18.96 -2.02 -8.98
C LEU A 100 20.06 -3.08 -8.77
N LEU A 101 20.35 -3.39 -7.51
CA LEU A 101 21.37 -4.38 -7.11
C LEU A 101 20.77 -5.72 -6.72
N TYR A 102 19.57 -5.70 -6.14
CA TYR A 102 18.87 -6.87 -5.67
C TYR A 102 17.36 -6.66 -5.80
N SER A 103 16.66 -7.71 -6.20
CA SER A 103 15.20 -7.73 -6.27
C SER A 103 14.70 -9.13 -6.02
N GLN A 104 13.79 -9.27 -5.07
CA GLN A 104 13.06 -10.50 -4.80
C GLN A 104 11.59 -10.18 -4.55
N THR A 105 10.71 -11.01 -5.10
CA THR A 105 9.28 -11.00 -4.80
C THR A 105 8.85 -12.42 -4.53
N LEU A 106 8.16 -12.63 -3.42
CA LEU A 106 7.60 -13.92 -3.00
C LEU A 106 6.12 -13.73 -2.76
N SER A 107 5.31 -14.67 -3.26
CA SER A 107 3.86 -14.63 -3.12
C SER A 107 3.31 -16.02 -2.78
N SER A 108 2.36 -16.06 -1.86
CA SER A 108 1.64 -17.29 -1.49
C SER A 108 0.67 -17.78 -2.57
N GLU A 109 0.33 -16.94 -3.55
CA GLU A 109 -0.56 -17.31 -4.67
C GLU A 109 0.21 -17.83 -5.89
N GLY A 110 1.54 -17.80 -5.86
CA GLY A 110 2.40 -18.24 -6.95
C GLY A 110 2.49 -19.78 -7.10
N PRO A 111 3.23 -20.28 -8.09
CA PRO A 111 3.58 -21.71 -8.19
C PRO A 111 4.41 -22.20 -6.98
N GLU A 112 5.03 -21.29 -6.25
CA GLU A 112 5.70 -21.54 -4.97
C GLU A 112 4.72 -21.56 -3.78
N GLY A 113 3.47 -21.12 -4.02
CA GLY A 113 2.34 -21.08 -3.10
C GLY A 113 2.06 -22.41 -2.39
N GLU A 114 2.22 -23.52 -3.12
CA GLU A 114 2.00 -24.88 -2.58
C GLU A 114 2.96 -25.24 -1.44
N PHE A 115 4.04 -24.48 -1.24
CA PHE A 115 5.01 -24.73 -0.18
C PHE A 115 4.75 -23.92 1.10
N PHE A 116 3.96 -22.85 1.03
CA PHE A 116 3.66 -22.04 2.20
C PHE A 116 2.62 -22.75 3.06
N SER A 117 2.96 -23.06 4.31
CA SER A 117 1.97 -23.60 5.25
C SER A 117 1.21 -22.50 5.95
N ASP A 118 1.86 -21.37 6.17
CA ASP A 118 1.37 -20.29 7.01
C ASP A 118 1.94 -18.97 6.51
N ASN A 119 1.09 -17.96 6.35
CA ASN A 119 1.55 -16.59 6.20
C ASN A 119 1.11 -15.81 7.44
N ILE A 120 1.89 -14.83 7.88
CA ILE A 120 1.60 -14.18 9.15
C ILE A 120 1.94 -12.71 9.14
N ALA A 121 1.13 -11.94 9.87
CA ALA A 121 1.44 -10.60 10.31
C ALA A 121 1.38 -10.55 11.85
N PHE A 122 2.42 -10.01 12.47
CA PHE A 122 2.51 -9.81 13.92
C PHE A 122 2.73 -8.34 14.22
N PHE A 123 2.05 -7.84 15.25
CA PHE A 123 2.14 -6.45 15.68
C PHE A 123 2.30 -6.39 17.19
N GLY A 124 3.45 -5.90 17.65
CA GLY A 124 3.76 -5.65 19.05
C GLY A 124 3.43 -4.20 19.41
N PHE A 125 2.76 -4.00 20.55
CA PHE A 125 2.39 -2.67 21.06
C PHE A 125 3.04 -2.42 22.42
N ASP A 126 3.29 -1.16 22.74
CA ASP A 126 3.62 -0.78 24.11
C ASP A 126 2.41 -1.07 25.02
N SER A 127 2.54 -2.12 25.85
CA SER A 127 1.42 -2.63 26.64
C SER A 127 1.27 -1.97 28.01
N GLY A 128 2.18 -1.07 28.40
CA GLY A 128 2.14 -0.39 29.70
C GLY A 128 2.43 -1.32 30.90
N GLU A 129 3.28 -0.83 31.80
CA GLU A 129 3.61 -1.29 33.17
C GLU A 129 4.00 -2.78 33.46
N GLU A 130 3.66 -3.80 32.67
CA GLU A 130 3.94 -5.21 33.06
C GLU A 130 4.93 -5.99 32.17
N GLN A 131 5.41 -5.43 31.04
CA GLN A 131 6.40 -6.09 30.19
C GLN A 131 7.63 -5.21 29.95
N GLU A 132 8.45 -5.06 31.01
CA GLU A 132 9.71 -4.28 30.96
C GLU A 132 10.72 -4.74 29.89
N LEU A 133 10.53 -5.94 29.30
CA LEU A 133 11.43 -6.50 28.29
C LEU A 133 11.03 -6.19 26.84
N MET A 134 9.83 -5.65 26.58
CA MET A 134 9.30 -5.46 25.21
C MET A 134 8.68 -4.07 25.01
N MET A 135 9.36 -3.03 25.49
CA MET A 135 8.88 -1.62 25.45
C MET A 135 8.91 -0.96 24.06
N MET A 136 8.89 -1.72 22.96
CA MET A 136 9.01 -1.14 21.63
C MET A 136 7.94 -1.68 20.70
N GLU A 137 7.23 -0.77 20.04
CA GLU A 137 6.32 -1.10 18.96
C GLU A 137 7.08 -1.77 17.82
N GLY A 138 6.45 -2.78 17.22
CA GLY A 138 7.03 -3.50 16.09
C GLY A 138 5.95 -4.09 15.20
N ALA A 139 6.20 -4.07 13.90
CA ALA A 139 5.38 -4.73 12.89
C ALA A 139 6.24 -5.76 12.16
N PHE A 140 5.67 -6.92 11.88
CA PHE A 140 6.35 -8.05 11.28
C PHE A 140 5.44 -8.71 10.28
N TRP A 141 5.99 -9.07 9.12
CA TRP A 141 5.31 -9.81 8.08
C TRP A 141 6.20 -10.96 7.63
N GLY A 142 5.62 -12.16 7.52
CA GLY A 142 6.35 -13.34 7.10
C GLY A 142 5.53 -14.25 6.18
N LEU A 143 6.23 -14.83 5.20
CA LEU A 143 5.76 -15.97 4.41
C LEU A 143 6.56 -17.21 4.86
N MET A 144 5.90 -18.22 5.42
CA MET A 144 6.54 -19.40 6.02
C MET A 144 6.24 -20.66 5.21
N THR A 145 7.29 -21.43 4.89
CA THR A 145 7.12 -22.71 4.20
C THR A 145 6.98 -23.87 5.19
N GLY A 146 6.04 -24.78 4.87
CA GLY A 146 5.59 -25.85 5.75
C GLY A 146 6.62 -26.93 5.98
N GLY A 147 7.14 -26.98 7.20
CA GLY A 147 7.90 -28.09 7.77
C GLY A 147 7.69 -28.16 9.27
N GLU A 148 7.98 -29.30 9.90
CA GLU A 148 7.79 -29.54 11.36
C GLU A 148 8.55 -28.53 12.25
N PHE A 149 9.45 -27.74 11.67
CA PHE A 149 10.27 -26.73 12.33
C PHE A 149 10.04 -25.27 11.91
N GLY A 150 9.10 -24.99 10.99
CA GLY A 150 8.68 -23.62 10.61
C GLY A 150 9.84 -22.69 10.24
N PHE A 151 10.31 -22.76 9.00
CA PHE A 151 11.36 -21.85 8.52
C PHE A 151 10.72 -20.68 7.75
N PHE A 152 11.17 -19.46 8.06
CA PHE A 152 10.77 -18.27 7.32
C PHE A 152 11.41 -18.31 5.93
N THR A 153 10.58 -18.18 4.91
CA THR A 153 11.06 -18.08 3.52
C THR A 153 11.35 -16.63 3.17
N SER A 154 10.50 -15.71 3.62
CA SER A 154 10.85 -14.29 3.64
C SER A 154 10.11 -13.56 4.74
N GLU A 155 10.78 -12.57 5.30
CA GLU A 155 10.32 -11.73 6.40
C GLU A 155 10.69 -10.27 6.16
N ILE A 156 9.79 -9.37 6.54
CA ILE A 156 10.06 -7.96 6.75
C ILE A 156 9.67 -7.62 8.20
N GLY A 157 10.54 -6.90 8.90
CA GLY A 157 10.28 -6.36 10.22
C GLY A 157 10.53 -4.86 10.28
N LEU A 158 9.66 -4.16 11.02
CA LEU A 158 9.78 -2.76 11.39
C LEU A 158 9.77 -2.62 12.91
N GLY A 159 10.62 -1.76 13.44
CA GLY A 159 10.70 -1.48 14.87
C GLY A 159 11.44 -2.58 15.61
N TYR A 160 10.91 -3.01 16.75
CA TYR A 160 11.51 -4.12 17.46
C TYR A 160 11.14 -5.45 16.80
N THR A 161 12.15 -6.14 16.26
CA THR A 161 11.97 -7.51 15.79
C THR A 161 12.64 -8.47 16.79
N PRO A 162 11.86 -9.35 17.44
CA PRO A 162 12.38 -10.26 18.46
C PRO A 162 13.37 -11.27 17.88
N PHE A 163 13.29 -11.56 16.58
CA PHE A 163 14.16 -12.50 15.87
C PHE A 163 15.58 -11.97 15.60
N LEU A 164 15.82 -10.65 15.66
CA LEU A 164 17.18 -10.10 15.64
C LEU A 164 17.94 -10.35 16.93
N SER A 165 17.23 -10.58 18.03
CA SER A 165 17.82 -10.93 19.31
C SER A 165 17.99 -12.44 19.47
N GLY A 166 18.48 -13.11 18.41
CA GLY A 166 18.93 -14.49 18.53
C GLY A 166 19.88 -14.62 19.74
N PRO A 167 19.70 -15.63 20.60
CA PRO A 167 20.44 -15.74 21.86
C PRO A 167 21.97 -15.95 21.72
N GLU A 168 22.49 -16.01 20.49
CA GLU A 168 23.86 -16.48 20.20
C GLU A 168 24.68 -15.54 19.30
N GLY A 169 24.37 -14.24 19.25
CA GLY A 169 25.39 -13.27 18.85
C GLY A 169 26.63 -13.47 19.74
N PRO A 170 27.86 -13.62 19.20
CA PRO A 170 29.01 -14.14 19.94
C PRO A 170 29.48 -13.28 21.13
N GLN A 171 28.80 -12.17 21.45
CA GLN A 171 29.08 -11.35 22.62
C GLN A 171 27.86 -10.77 23.37
N GLY A 172 26.61 -11.19 23.10
CA GLY A 172 25.45 -10.95 23.99
C GLY A 172 25.16 -9.51 24.46
N GLU A 173 25.84 -8.49 23.94
CA GLU A 173 25.58 -7.10 24.24
C GLU A 173 24.56 -6.60 23.23
N MET A 174 23.29 -6.50 23.65
CA MET A 174 22.32 -5.67 22.95
C MET A 174 22.92 -4.27 22.90
N VAL A 175 23.39 -3.84 21.73
CA VAL A 175 23.79 -2.45 21.53
C VAL A 175 22.47 -1.68 21.62
N PRO A 176 22.23 -0.88 22.67
CA PRO A 176 21.09 0.01 22.67
C PRO A 176 21.43 1.06 21.61
N LEU A 177 20.97 0.83 20.39
CA LEU A 177 20.84 1.92 19.44
C LEU A 177 20.03 2.97 20.20
N LEU A 178 20.64 4.12 20.45
CA LEU A 178 19.96 5.29 21.00
C LEU A 178 19.03 5.77 19.89
N ILE A 179 17.91 5.09 19.74
CA ILE A 179 16.91 5.46 18.74
C ILE A 179 16.30 6.76 19.27
N PRO A 180 16.38 7.87 18.52
CA PRO A 180 15.67 9.10 18.89
C PRO A 180 14.19 8.76 19.11
N GLU A 181 13.52 9.46 20.04
CA GLU A 181 12.10 9.26 20.39
C GLU A 181 11.30 8.77 19.18
N LEU A 182 11.10 7.45 19.11
CA LEU A 182 10.33 6.86 18.03
C LEU A 182 8.92 7.41 18.20
N GLY A 183 8.45 8.15 17.20
CA GLY A 183 7.02 8.38 17.08
C GLY A 183 6.30 7.02 17.07
N SER A 184 5.04 7.00 17.49
CA SER A 184 4.28 5.75 17.45
C SER A 184 4.23 5.22 16.02
N LEU A 185 4.63 3.96 15.85
CA LEU A 185 4.57 3.19 14.62
C LEU A 185 3.12 2.94 14.19
N PHE A 186 2.16 2.99 15.11
CA PHE A 186 0.75 2.69 14.85
C PHE A 186 -0.16 3.91 15.04
N ALA A 187 -0.97 4.20 14.02
CA ALA A 187 -2.03 5.20 14.07
C ALA A 187 -3.32 4.66 14.71
N ASP A 188 -3.63 3.37 14.49
CA ASP A 188 -4.77 2.68 15.09
C ASP A 188 -4.43 1.22 15.40
N THR A 189 -4.88 0.73 16.56
CA THR A 189 -4.69 -0.64 17.03
C THR A 189 -6.01 -1.31 17.41
N SER A 190 -7.15 -0.65 17.18
CA SER A 190 -8.49 -1.15 17.57
C SER A 190 -8.92 -2.37 16.74
N GLY A 191 -8.55 -2.43 15.47
CA GLY A 191 -8.77 -3.54 14.54
C GLY A 191 -7.47 -4.19 14.05
N TYR A 192 -7.42 -4.48 12.74
CA TYR A 192 -6.16 -4.74 12.03
C TYR A 192 -5.26 -3.50 12.16
N PRO A 193 -4.02 -3.61 12.64
CA PRO A 193 -3.22 -2.43 12.99
C PRO A 193 -2.92 -1.56 11.78
N VAL A 194 -3.08 -0.26 11.94
CA VAL A 194 -2.79 0.76 10.93
C VAL A 194 -1.49 1.45 11.31
N LEU A 195 -0.52 1.43 10.41
CA LEU A 195 0.78 2.09 10.55
C LEU A 195 0.63 3.60 10.41
N THR A 196 1.45 4.34 11.15
CA THR A 196 1.62 5.77 10.96
C THR A 196 2.37 6.01 9.63
N THR A 197 1.68 6.61 8.66
CA THR A 197 2.27 6.96 7.36
C THR A 197 3.08 8.25 7.40
N GLY A 198 4.05 8.37 6.49
CA GLY A 198 4.86 9.57 6.29
C GLY A 198 6.33 9.36 6.67
N PRO A 199 7.11 10.46 6.75
CA PRO A 199 8.51 10.40 7.15
C PRO A 199 8.66 9.78 8.53
N THR A 200 9.54 8.80 8.65
CA THR A 200 9.77 8.05 9.89
C THR A 200 11.27 7.75 10.07
N PHE A 201 11.62 7.10 11.17
CA PHE A 201 12.97 6.61 11.44
C PHE A 201 12.89 5.35 12.29
N VAL A 202 12.44 4.25 11.71
CA VAL A 202 12.13 3.00 12.41
C VAL A 202 13.13 1.94 11.98
N PRO A 203 13.72 1.13 12.89
CA PRO A 203 14.58 0.02 12.49
C PRO A 203 13.88 -0.88 11.47
N PHE A 204 14.62 -1.33 10.46
CA PHE A 204 14.09 -2.18 9.39
C PHE A 204 14.97 -3.40 9.23
N ASP A 205 14.35 -4.55 9.08
CA ASP A 205 15.04 -5.79 8.76
C ASP A 205 14.30 -6.58 7.69
N TYR A 206 15.09 -7.16 6.79
CA TYR A 206 14.64 -8.05 5.75
C TYR A 206 15.41 -9.36 5.85
N ARG A 207 14.67 -10.47 5.79
CA ARG A 207 15.23 -11.83 5.75
C ARG A 207 14.63 -12.62 4.60
N SER A 208 15.44 -13.46 4.00
CA SER A 208 15.02 -14.37 2.95
C SER A 208 15.84 -15.65 2.99
N SER A 209 15.19 -16.77 2.69
CA SER A 209 15.88 -18.03 2.44
C SER A 209 15.95 -18.25 0.94
N SER A 210 17.16 -18.39 0.41
CA SER A 210 17.38 -18.58 -1.04
C SER A 210 17.13 -20.04 -1.51
N ASP A 211 16.89 -20.98 -0.58
CA ASP A 211 16.88 -22.43 -0.84
C ASP A 211 15.49 -23.10 -0.92
N VAL A 212 14.42 -22.33 -1.20
CA VAL A 212 13.03 -22.85 -1.23
C VAL A 212 12.79 -23.85 -2.39
N GLY A 213 13.74 -24.00 -3.30
CA GLY A 213 13.56 -24.66 -4.59
C GLY A 213 13.86 -26.17 -4.68
N GLY A 214 13.42 -27.02 -3.75
CA GLY A 214 13.30 -28.44 -4.09
C GLY A 214 13.06 -29.48 -2.98
N PRO A 215 12.41 -30.63 -3.29
CA PRO A 215 12.09 -31.73 -2.36
C PRO A 215 13.32 -32.55 -1.89
N GLN A 216 14.53 -32.02 -2.04
CA GLN A 216 15.79 -32.66 -1.67
C GLN A 216 16.68 -31.65 -0.94
N ILE A 217 16.12 -30.95 0.06
CA ILE A 217 16.93 -30.13 0.97
C ILE A 217 17.89 -31.08 1.70
N ARG A 218 19.15 -31.05 1.27
CA ARG A 218 20.25 -31.60 2.07
C ARG A 218 20.60 -30.50 3.06
N VAL A 219 20.61 -30.84 4.34
CA VAL A 219 20.87 -29.98 5.53
C VAL A 219 22.29 -29.36 5.53
N GLU A 220 22.97 -29.30 4.39
CA GLU A 220 24.31 -28.73 4.29
C GLU A 220 24.17 -27.24 3.94
N GLU A 221 23.96 -26.46 5.00
CA GLU A 221 24.03 -24.98 5.10
C GLU A 221 22.90 -24.20 4.43
N GLU A 222 21.73 -24.16 5.09
CA GLU A 222 20.72 -23.12 4.82
C GLU A 222 21.37 -21.75 5.00
N ARG A 223 21.43 -20.98 3.91
CA ARG A 223 21.94 -19.61 3.94
C ARG A 223 20.80 -18.63 4.06
N GLU A 224 20.74 -17.96 5.20
CA GLU A 224 19.84 -16.84 5.44
C GLU A 224 20.44 -15.55 4.85
N ASP A 225 19.69 -14.94 3.94
CA ASP A 225 19.98 -13.65 3.35
C ASP A 225 19.29 -12.57 4.20
N ILE A 226 20.07 -11.64 4.75
CA ILE A 226 19.68 -10.63 5.73
C ILE A 226 20.13 -9.26 5.23
N ALA A 227 19.24 -8.27 5.36
CA ALA A 227 19.56 -6.86 5.19
C ALA A 227 18.93 -6.05 6.33
N SER A 228 19.75 -5.25 7.02
CA SER A 228 19.36 -4.48 8.20
C SER A 228 19.60 -2.99 7.98
N GLY A 229 18.65 -2.17 8.43
CA GLY A 229 18.56 -0.77 8.03
C GLY A 229 17.62 0.06 8.90
N VAL A 230 17.15 1.17 8.31
CA VAL A 230 16.07 2.01 8.85
C VAL A 230 15.07 2.33 7.76
N ALA A 231 13.79 2.26 8.08
CA ALA A 231 12.71 2.83 7.29
C ALA A 231 12.68 4.35 7.50
N LEU A 232 12.63 5.09 6.39
CA LEU A 232 12.57 6.54 6.33
C LEU A 232 11.20 7.06 5.88
N LEU A 233 10.44 6.23 5.17
CA LEU A 233 9.09 6.54 4.71
C LEU A 233 8.24 5.26 4.75
N ILE A 234 7.05 5.38 5.35
CA ILE A 234 6.01 4.34 5.28
C ILE A 234 4.81 4.96 4.58
N THR A 235 4.30 4.30 3.56
CA THR A 235 3.05 4.67 2.89
C THR A 235 2.21 3.42 2.70
N TYR A 236 0.90 3.61 2.55
CA TYR A 236 0.07 2.57 1.98
C TYR A 236 0.12 2.73 0.46
N GLY A 237 0.55 1.67 -0.22
CA GLY A 237 0.37 1.53 -1.66
C GLY A 237 -1.11 1.41 -1.95
N ASP A 238 -1.55 2.22 -2.89
CA ASP A 238 -2.88 2.36 -3.46
C ASP A 238 -3.94 1.39 -2.92
N LEU A 239 -4.48 1.69 -1.73
CA LEU A 239 -5.75 1.12 -1.29
C LEU A 239 -6.81 1.70 -2.22
N ASP A 240 -7.54 0.87 -2.95
CA ASP A 240 -8.68 1.27 -3.79
C ASP A 240 -9.90 0.60 -3.15
N SER A 241 -10.50 1.29 -2.19
CA SER A 241 -11.48 0.73 -1.26
C SER A 241 -12.80 0.37 -1.95
N ASP A 242 -13.16 1.07 -3.03
CA ASP A 242 -14.39 0.83 -3.78
C ASP A 242 -14.17 0.05 -5.10
N GLY A 243 -12.92 -0.15 -5.51
CA GLY A 243 -12.53 -0.97 -6.65
C GLY A 243 -12.69 -0.25 -7.99
N ASP A 244 -12.66 1.09 -7.99
CA ASP A 244 -12.82 1.92 -9.18
C ASP A 244 -11.54 2.02 -10.05
N GLY A 245 -10.43 1.51 -9.53
CA GLY A 245 -9.11 1.49 -10.16
C GLY A 245 -8.26 2.71 -9.82
N VAL A 246 -8.72 3.60 -8.94
CA VAL A 246 -8.03 4.78 -8.45
C VAL A 246 -7.70 4.61 -6.96
N PRO A 247 -6.46 4.96 -6.56
CA PRO A 247 -6.07 4.85 -5.15
C PRO A 247 -6.86 5.83 -4.26
N ASP A 248 -7.40 5.37 -3.12
CA ASP A 248 -8.07 6.14 -2.05
C ASP A 248 -7.34 7.44 -1.67
N LEU A 249 -6.00 7.45 -1.76
CA LEU A 249 -5.20 8.62 -1.43
C LEU A 249 -5.39 9.79 -2.41
N VAL A 250 -5.70 9.48 -3.67
CA VAL A 250 -5.93 10.44 -4.76
C VAL A 250 -7.36 10.39 -5.31
N ASP A 251 -8.16 9.44 -4.85
CA ASP A 251 -9.57 9.28 -5.18
C ASP A 251 -10.41 10.38 -4.51
N SER A 252 -11.18 11.09 -5.33
CA SER A 252 -12.09 12.15 -4.93
C SER A 252 -13.50 11.63 -4.59
N CYS A 253 -13.80 10.39 -4.98
CA CYS A 253 -15.08 9.71 -4.82
C CYS A 253 -14.89 8.35 -4.11
N PRO A 254 -14.67 8.32 -2.78
CA PRO A 254 -14.35 7.09 -1.99
C PRO A 254 -15.44 6.01 -1.93
N ALA A 255 -16.51 6.16 -2.72
CA ALA A 255 -17.61 5.22 -2.86
C ALA A 255 -18.27 5.42 -4.24
N SER A 256 -17.47 5.28 -5.30
CA SER A 256 -17.85 5.40 -6.69
C SER A 256 -18.98 4.43 -7.07
N ILE A 257 -19.93 4.92 -7.87
CA ILE A 257 -21.01 4.10 -8.43
C ILE A 257 -20.47 3.32 -9.63
N LEU A 258 -20.19 2.02 -9.47
CA LEU A 258 -19.57 1.18 -10.50
C LEU A 258 -20.55 0.35 -11.36
N ASP A 259 -21.80 0.81 -11.48
CA ASP A 259 -22.77 0.19 -12.38
C ASP A 259 -22.30 0.29 -13.84
N GLY A 260 -22.58 -0.71 -14.67
CA GLY A 260 -21.98 -0.80 -16.02
C GLY A 260 -22.37 0.32 -17.00
N ASN A 261 -23.60 0.83 -16.90
CA ASN A 261 -24.10 1.93 -17.74
C ASN A 261 -24.55 3.11 -16.88
N VAL A 262 -24.46 4.32 -17.42
CA VAL A 262 -24.98 5.52 -16.76
C VAL A 262 -26.51 5.48 -16.72
N VAL A 263 -27.09 5.45 -15.52
CA VAL A 263 -28.53 5.47 -15.27
C VAL A 263 -28.95 6.82 -14.70
N LEU A 264 -29.83 7.55 -15.41
CA LEU A 264 -30.32 8.86 -15.00
C LEU A 264 -31.82 8.81 -14.75
N SER A 265 -32.25 9.10 -13.52
CA SER A 265 -33.65 9.02 -13.07
C SER A 265 -34.34 7.70 -13.46
N ALA A 266 -33.66 6.59 -13.22
CA ALA A 266 -34.08 5.22 -13.58
C ALA A 266 -34.13 4.89 -15.08
N LEU A 267 -33.62 5.75 -15.97
CA LEU A 267 -33.43 5.46 -17.38
C LEU A 267 -31.97 5.08 -17.67
N ASP A 268 -31.75 3.85 -18.13
CA ASP A 268 -30.45 3.40 -18.64
C ASP A 268 -30.14 4.12 -19.96
N SER A 269 -28.98 4.78 -19.99
CA SER A 269 -28.54 5.50 -21.18
C SER A 269 -27.95 4.66 -22.29
N GLY A 270 -27.51 3.45 -21.98
CA GLY A 270 -26.68 2.63 -22.85
C GLY A 270 -25.29 3.21 -23.10
N VAL A 271 -24.89 4.25 -22.37
CA VAL A 271 -23.52 4.78 -22.32
C VAL A 271 -22.81 4.11 -21.16
N SER A 272 -21.62 3.56 -21.40
CA SER A 272 -20.83 2.94 -20.34
C SER A 272 -20.51 3.95 -19.25
N ASN A 273 -20.47 3.51 -18.00
CA ASN A 273 -20.11 4.34 -16.87
C ASN A 273 -18.58 4.30 -16.66
N TYR A 274 -17.88 5.28 -17.20
CA TYR A 274 -16.43 5.36 -17.09
C TYR A 274 -16.00 6.01 -15.77
N VAL A 275 -14.89 5.53 -15.21
CA VAL A 275 -14.20 6.12 -14.05
C VAL A 275 -13.12 7.08 -14.54
N GLY A 276 -13.09 8.29 -13.97
CA GLY A 276 -12.08 9.30 -14.26
C GLY A 276 -10.74 9.04 -13.58
N GLU A 277 -9.72 9.84 -13.89
CA GLU A 277 -8.43 9.79 -13.18
C GLU A 277 -8.54 10.24 -11.71
N ASP A 278 -9.65 10.88 -11.35
CA ASP A 278 -10.01 11.35 -10.02
C ASP A 278 -10.81 10.32 -9.21
N GLY A 279 -11.02 9.10 -9.72
CA GLY A 279 -11.82 8.02 -9.11
C GLY A 279 -13.32 8.16 -9.32
N CYS A 280 -13.82 9.39 -9.45
CA CYS A 280 -15.24 9.61 -9.72
C CYS A 280 -15.73 8.99 -11.04
N SER A 281 -16.75 8.12 -10.96
CA SER A 281 -17.48 7.66 -12.16
C SER A 281 -18.34 8.76 -12.76
N LEU A 282 -18.78 8.58 -14.01
CA LEU A 282 -19.76 9.49 -14.63
C LEU A 282 -21.04 9.57 -13.81
N MET A 283 -21.50 8.46 -13.24
CA MET A 283 -22.69 8.45 -12.38
C MET A 283 -22.49 9.26 -11.11
N ASP A 284 -21.31 9.23 -10.49
CA ASP A 284 -20.99 10.04 -9.31
C ASP A 284 -21.04 11.53 -9.64
N ARG A 285 -20.47 11.90 -10.79
CA ARG A 285 -20.50 13.29 -11.28
C ARG A 285 -21.94 13.78 -11.53
N PHE A 286 -22.82 12.93 -12.05
CA PHE A 286 -24.25 13.27 -12.20
C PHE A 286 -25.00 13.31 -10.86
N ALA A 287 -24.70 12.38 -9.94
CA ALA A 287 -25.31 12.36 -8.61
C ALA A 287 -24.97 13.62 -7.81
N ALA A 288 -23.74 14.13 -7.95
CA ALA A 288 -23.33 15.41 -7.36
C ALA A 288 -24.20 16.58 -7.86
N CYS A 289 -24.59 16.59 -9.14
CA CYS A 289 -25.48 17.61 -9.69
C CYS A 289 -26.89 17.57 -9.09
N GLU A 290 -27.42 16.38 -8.80
CA GLU A 290 -28.74 16.23 -8.16
C GLU A 290 -28.73 16.80 -6.74
N ALA A 291 -27.67 16.51 -5.97
CA ALA A 291 -27.49 17.07 -4.64
C ALA A 291 -27.40 18.62 -4.67
N GLU A 292 -26.66 19.20 -5.62
CA GLU A 292 -26.59 20.66 -5.78
C GLU A 292 -27.94 21.28 -6.15
N ALA A 293 -28.74 20.60 -6.98
CA ALA A 293 -30.06 21.08 -7.38
C ALA A 293 -31.05 21.12 -6.20
N GLU A 294 -30.97 20.15 -5.28
CA GLU A 294 -31.78 20.12 -4.06
C GLU A 294 -31.44 21.26 -3.08
N GLU A 295 -30.18 21.70 -3.04
CA GLU A 295 -29.72 22.78 -2.16
C GLU A 295 -30.12 24.18 -2.65
N GLN A 296 -30.44 24.34 -3.93
CA GLN A 296 -30.80 25.66 -4.46
C GLN A 296 -32.14 26.13 -3.86
N PRO A 297 -32.16 27.27 -3.14
CA PRO A 297 -33.37 27.76 -2.52
C PRO A 297 -34.39 28.07 -3.61
N SER A 298 -35.55 27.43 -3.53
CA SER A 298 -36.67 27.70 -4.43
C SER A 298 -36.91 29.22 -4.49
N SER A 299 -36.69 29.81 -5.66
CA SER A 299 -36.80 31.27 -5.83
C SER A 299 -38.15 31.73 -5.26
N PRO A 300 -38.19 32.78 -4.41
CA PRO A 300 -39.45 33.30 -3.83
C PRO A 300 -40.49 33.71 -4.87
N TRP A 301 -40.06 33.87 -6.13
CA TRP A 301 -40.89 34.23 -7.28
C TRP A 301 -41.14 33.05 -8.25
N GLY A 302 -40.78 31.82 -7.88
CA GLY A 302 -40.82 30.63 -8.74
C GLY A 302 -42.22 30.22 -9.23
N TRP A 303 -43.29 30.79 -8.69
CA TRP A 303 -44.67 30.51 -9.12
C TRP A 303 -45.09 31.20 -10.43
N PHE A 304 -44.26 32.09 -10.98
CA PHE A 304 -44.56 32.82 -12.21
C PHE A 304 -43.69 32.46 -13.43
N GLN A 305 -42.62 31.70 -13.23
CA GLN A 305 -41.79 31.27 -14.35
C GLN A 305 -42.00 29.78 -14.58
N PRO A 306 -42.42 29.36 -15.79
CA PRO A 306 -42.41 27.94 -16.12
C PRO A 306 -40.97 27.43 -15.90
N VAL A 307 -40.84 26.38 -15.10
CA VAL A 307 -39.55 25.71 -14.89
C VAL A 307 -39.08 25.25 -16.27
N PHE A 308 -37.90 25.68 -16.67
CA PHE A 308 -37.32 25.27 -17.94
C PHE A 308 -37.02 23.77 -17.83
N SER A 309 -37.66 22.97 -18.68
CA SER A 309 -37.63 21.51 -18.69
C SER A 309 -36.42 20.98 -19.46
N GLY A 310 -35.22 21.29 -18.98
CA GLY A 310 -33.99 20.89 -19.64
C GLY A 310 -32.88 20.62 -18.65
N PRO A 311 -31.79 19.99 -19.11
CA PRO A 311 -30.66 19.67 -18.25
C PRO A 311 -30.15 20.92 -17.56
N SER A 312 -29.85 20.76 -16.28
CA SER A 312 -29.22 21.76 -15.45
C SER A 312 -27.89 22.22 -16.05
N GLN A 313 -27.33 23.31 -15.52
CA GLN A 313 -25.99 23.73 -15.92
C GLN A 313 -24.95 22.68 -15.53
N CYS A 314 -25.04 22.14 -14.30
CA CYS A 314 -24.14 21.11 -13.80
C CYS A 314 -24.13 19.87 -14.70
N GLU A 315 -25.29 19.30 -15.02
CA GLU A 315 -25.36 18.08 -15.86
C GLU A 315 -24.78 18.31 -17.26
N ARG A 316 -24.91 19.53 -17.81
CA ARG A 316 -24.29 19.87 -19.09
C ARG A 316 -22.78 19.93 -18.97
N ASP A 317 -22.28 20.52 -17.90
CA ASP A 317 -20.84 20.68 -17.64
C ASP A 317 -20.19 19.30 -17.42
N VAL A 318 -20.82 18.38 -16.67
CA VAL A 318 -20.37 16.98 -16.52
C VAL A 318 -20.15 16.30 -17.87
N ILE A 319 -21.08 16.45 -18.81
CA ILE A 319 -20.96 15.86 -20.16
C ILE A 319 -19.80 16.48 -20.93
N TYR A 320 -19.59 17.80 -20.81
CA TYR A 320 -18.51 18.48 -21.52
C TYR A 320 -17.14 18.13 -20.94
N ASP A 321 -17.03 18.04 -19.62
CA ASP A 321 -15.80 17.68 -18.92
C ASP A 321 -15.42 16.23 -19.24
N ALA A 322 -16.38 15.30 -19.18
CA ALA A 322 -16.16 13.91 -19.59
C ALA A 322 -15.70 13.77 -21.06
N GLN A 323 -16.20 14.60 -21.97
CA GLN A 323 -15.73 14.64 -23.36
C GLN A 323 -14.32 15.22 -23.50
N ASN A 324 -14.00 16.23 -22.69
CA ASN A 324 -12.70 16.89 -22.69
C ASN A 324 -11.61 15.97 -22.12
N GLU A 325 -11.94 15.20 -21.09
CA GLU A 325 -11.13 14.14 -20.47
C GLU A 325 -11.05 12.86 -21.32
N GLN A 326 -11.79 12.80 -22.43
CA GLN A 326 -11.87 11.63 -23.32
C GLN A 326 -12.45 10.38 -22.66
N LEU A 327 -13.23 10.54 -21.59
CA LEU A 327 -13.98 9.45 -20.96
C LEU A 327 -15.13 8.98 -21.85
N ILE A 328 -15.78 9.92 -22.55
CA ILE A 328 -16.86 9.63 -23.50
C ILE A 328 -16.61 10.31 -24.84
N ASP A 329 -17.15 9.72 -25.90
CA ASP A 329 -17.13 10.33 -27.22
C ASP A 329 -18.29 11.32 -27.45
N TYR A 330 -18.29 11.94 -28.64
CA TYR A 330 -19.36 12.88 -29.01
C TYR A 330 -20.74 12.23 -29.09
N THR A 331 -20.80 10.97 -29.53
CA THR A 331 -22.03 10.18 -29.71
C THR A 331 -22.64 9.85 -28.35
N GLU A 332 -21.83 9.36 -27.43
CA GLU A 332 -22.20 9.05 -26.04
C GLU A 332 -22.70 10.32 -25.32
N GLY A 333 -21.96 11.43 -25.40
CA GLY A 333 -22.45 12.69 -24.81
C GLY A 333 -23.71 13.27 -25.47
N ARG A 334 -24.04 12.87 -26.70
CA ARG A 334 -25.35 13.17 -27.30
C ARG A 334 -26.45 12.26 -26.76
N MET A 335 -26.16 10.98 -26.51
CA MET A 335 -27.10 10.05 -25.89
C MET A 335 -27.49 10.51 -24.47
N LEU A 336 -26.52 10.90 -23.65
CA LEU A 336 -26.76 11.46 -22.32
C LEU A 336 -27.65 12.71 -22.37
N ARG A 337 -27.33 13.69 -23.22
CA ARG A 337 -28.15 14.90 -23.39
C ARG A 337 -29.58 14.62 -23.85
N ASN A 338 -29.77 13.63 -24.72
CA ASN A 338 -31.11 13.25 -25.19
C ASN A 338 -31.96 12.68 -24.04
N ILE A 339 -31.35 11.90 -23.14
CA ILE A 339 -32.06 11.31 -22.00
C ILE A 339 -32.44 12.38 -20.99
N LEU A 340 -31.50 13.26 -20.64
CA LEU A 340 -31.76 14.40 -19.76
C LEU A 340 -32.89 15.30 -20.28
N SER A 341 -32.99 15.47 -21.61
CA SER A 341 -34.06 16.29 -22.21
C SER A 341 -35.43 15.60 -22.26
N ASN A 342 -35.50 14.29 -22.00
CA ASN A 342 -36.72 13.49 -22.07
C ASN A 342 -37.22 13.00 -20.70
N ASN A 343 -36.56 13.40 -19.60
CA ASN A 343 -36.84 12.89 -18.25
C ASN A 343 -37.88 13.71 -17.46
N ASP A 344 -38.52 14.70 -18.09
CA ASP A 344 -39.52 15.60 -17.49
C ASP A 344 -40.99 15.21 -17.75
#